data_AF-A0A6A3LH38-F1
#
_entry.id   AF-A0A6A3LH38-F1
#
_cell.length_a   1.000
_cell.length_b   1.000
_cell.length_c   1.000
_cell.angle_alpha   90.00
_cell.angle_beta   90.00
_cell.angle_gamma   90.00
#
_symmetry.space_group_name_H-M   'P 1'
#
loop_
_entity.id
_entity.type
_entity.pdbx_description
1 polymer ?
#
loop_
_entity_poly.entity_id
_entity_poly.type
_entity_poly.pdbx_seq_one_letter_code
_entity_poly.pdbx_strand_id
1 'polypeptide(L)'
;MPSTTSKIMAQYECGEGQVPARLFRVRYSGNQSLKARAKPSFKSPSDFKVMVESHLKWCSCEPTPFVSLFASKDHAITWARQLLGHGYRDVVLLEIDAGRLSPLFCVRDLVQHRGVRTTLPGYLYEDEYLVLRKIPKKSVVGGAGVLQVDTIEQGEPDYESSENSDGEWARGPHTDFSGTELGIQIL
;
A
#
# COMPACT_ATOMS: atom_id res chain seq x y z
N MET A 1 33.84 -6.75 2.38
CA MET A 1 33.01 -7.19 3.54
C MET A 1 31.61 -6.63 3.38
N PRO A 2 30.53 -7.44 3.40
CA PRO A 2 29.17 -6.93 3.32
C PRO A 2 28.83 -6.09 4.56
N SER A 3 28.09 -4.99 4.35
CA SER A 3 27.67 -4.10 5.44
C SER A 3 26.76 -4.82 6.44
N THR A 4 26.69 -4.33 7.68
CA THR A 4 25.77 -4.86 8.71
C THR A 4 24.33 -4.90 8.21
N THR A 5 23.88 -3.80 7.58
CA THR A 5 22.58 -3.69 6.90
C THR A 5 22.37 -4.83 5.89
N SER A 6 23.35 -5.09 5.02
CA SER A 6 23.27 -6.15 4.00
C SER A 6 23.16 -7.54 4.63
N LYS A 7 23.92 -7.83 5.70
CA LYS A 7 23.87 -9.12 6.41
C LYS A 7 22.53 -9.36 7.09
N ILE A 8 21.91 -8.31 7.63
CA ILE A 8 20.58 -8.40 8.26
C ILE A 8 19.53 -8.69 7.19
N MET A 9 19.52 -7.93 6.09
CA MET A 9 18.51 -8.06 5.04
C MET A 9 18.51 -9.44 4.37
N ALA A 10 19.68 -10.04 4.16
CA ALA A 10 19.80 -11.37 3.55
C ALA A 10 19.07 -12.46 4.34
N GLN A 11 18.77 -12.24 5.63
CA GLN A 11 18.01 -13.19 6.47
C GLN A 11 16.51 -13.19 6.18
N TYR A 12 16.01 -12.14 5.54
CA TYR A 12 14.59 -11.89 5.31
C TYR A 12 14.23 -11.84 3.83
N GLU A 13 15.22 -11.82 2.94
CA GLU A 13 15.02 -11.78 1.50
C GLU A 13 14.27 -13.03 1.03
N CYS A 14 13.34 -12.85 0.10
CA CYS A 14 12.63 -13.95 -0.53
C CYS A 14 13.59 -14.92 -1.19
N GLY A 15 13.37 -16.22 -0.99
CA GLY A 15 14.09 -17.27 -1.69
C GLY A 15 13.68 -17.40 -3.16
N GLU A 16 14.47 -18.16 -3.93
CA GLU A 16 14.11 -18.54 -5.30
C GLU A 16 12.76 -19.27 -5.31
N GLY A 17 11.87 -18.87 -6.22
CA GLY A 17 10.51 -19.42 -6.32
C GLY A 17 9.44 -18.74 -5.45
N GLN A 18 9.82 -17.88 -4.49
CA GLN A 18 8.85 -17.08 -3.69
C GLN A 18 8.51 -15.72 -4.33
N VAL A 19 9.29 -15.31 -5.34
CA VAL A 19 9.14 -14.04 -6.03
C VAL A 19 8.27 -14.25 -7.29
N PRO A 20 7.11 -13.58 -7.39
CA PRO A 20 6.30 -13.60 -8.61
C PRO A 20 7.07 -12.99 -9.78
N ALA A 21 6.82 -13.44 -11.01
CA ALA A 21 7.50 -12.86 -12.19
C ALA A 21 7.21 -11.36 -12.37
N ARG A 22 5.99 -10.93 -12.01
CA ARG A 22 5.52 -9.55 -12.13
C ARG A 22 4.95 -9.04 -10.84
N LEU A 23 5.19 -7.76 -10.57
CA LEU A 23 4.65 -7.02 -9.44
C LEU A 23 4.06 -5.70 -9.94
N PHE A 24 3.18 -5.10 -9.15
CA PHE A 24 2.43 -3.90 -9.51
C PHE A 24 2.65 -2.78 -8.50
N ARG A 25 2.83 -1.55 -8.99
CA ARG A 25 2.96 -0.34 -8.15
C ARG A 25 1.92 0.68 -8.56
N VAL A 26 1.17 1.19 -7.59
CA VAL A 26 0.32 2.36 -7.78
C VAL A 26 1.11 3.63 -7.50
N ARG A 27 1.06 4.61 -8.40
CA ARG A 27 1.63 5.96 -8.28
C ARG A 27 0.52 6.99 -8.37
N TYR A 28 0.69 8.12 -7.67
CA TYR A 28 -0.23 9.26 -7.67
C TYR A 28 0.53 10.50 -7.19
N SER A 29 -0.03 11.69 -7.28
CA SER A 29 0.65 12.98 -7.00
C SER A 29 1.35 13.04 -5.65
N GLY A 30 0.76 12.43 -4.61
CA GLY A 30 1.37 12.31 -3.28
C GLY A 30 2.50 11.26 -3.17
N ASN A 31 2.65 10.36 -4.15
CA ASN A 31 3.62 9.28 -4.17
C ASN A 31 4.07 8.94 -5.61
N GLN A 32 4.71 9.90 -6.27
CA GLN A 32 5.26 9.71 -7.62
C GLN A 32 6.64 9.03 -7.60
N SER A 33 7.26 8.84 -6.45
CA SER A 33 8.66 8.39 -6.36
C SER A 33 8.78 6.86 -6.48
N LEU A 34 9.69 6.41 -7.36
CA LEU A 34 10.20 5.02 -7.35
C LEU A 34 11.25 4.79 -6.25
N LYS A 35 11.50 5.79 -5.40
CA LYS A 35 12.48 5.73 -4.30
C LYS A 35 11.75 5.87 -2.97
N ALA A 36 12.20 5.09 -2.00
CA ALA A 36 11.77 5.19 -0.62
C ALA A 36 12.11 6.57 -0.03
N ARG A 37 11.39 6.96 1.02
CA ARG A 37 11.54 8.27 1.68
C ARG A 37 12.73 8.33 2.63
N ALA A 38 13.27 7.17 3.03
CA ALA A 38 14.45 7.07 3.89
C ALA A 38 15.55 6.18 3.29
N LYS A 39 16.77 6.35 3.78
CA LYS A 39 17.88 5.42 3.50
C LYS A 39 17.87 4.28 4.52
N PRO A 40 18.18 3.04 4.11
CA PRO A 40 18.29 1.93 5.04
C PRO A 40 19.53 2.05 5.93
N SER A 41 19.37 1.83 7.23
CA SER A 41 20.45 1.85 8.21
C SER A 41 20.14 0.93 9.40
N PHE A 42 20.07 -0.37 9.15
CA PHE A 42 19.74 -1.37 10.18
C PHE A 42 21.00 -1.76 10.95
N LYS A 43 20.98 -1.60 12.28
CA LYS A 43 22.06 -2.02 13.18
C LYS A 43 21.77 -3.41 13.75
N SER A 44 20.49 -3.77 13.84
CA SER A 44 20.02 -5.07 14.33
C SER A 44 18.89 -5.64 13.47
N PRO A 45 18.62 -6.96 13.53
CA PRO A 45 17.41 -7.55 12.93
C PRO A 45 16.11 -6.96 13.49
N SER A 46 16.09 -6.56 14.75
CA SER A 46 14.94 -5.90 15.37
C SER A 46 14.68 -4.53 14.73
N ASP A 47 15.72 -3.77 14.38
CA ASP A 47 15.56 -2.48 13.68
C ASP A 47 14.88 -2.66 12.34
N PHE A 48 15.24 -3.71 11.59
CA PHE A 48 14.61 -4.05 10.33
C PHE A 48 13.11 -4.30 10.53
N LYS A 49 12.74 -5.14 11.51
CA LYS A 49 11.34 -5.44 11.81
C LYS A 49 10.57 -4.19 12.17
N VAL A 50 11.07 -3.38 13.12
CA VAL A 50 10.41 -2.13 13.52
C VAL A 50 10.18 -1.19 12.33
N MET A 51 11.12 -1.12 11.39
CA MET A 51 10.95 -0.31 10.18
C MET A 51 9.91 -0.88 9.22
N VAL A 52 9.77 -2.21 9.14
CA VAL A 52 8.67 -2.87 8.40
C VAL A 52 7.34 -2.57 9.09
N GLU A 53 7.26 -2.75 10.41
CA GLU A 53 6.05 -2.47 11.20
C GLU A 53 5.60 -1.01 11.06
N SER A 54 6.53 -0.05 11.10
CA SER A 54 6.26 1.37 10.83
C SER A 54 5.77 1.58 9.38
N HIS A 55 6.31 0.85 8.40
CA HIS A 55 5.86 0.92 7.00
C HIS A 55 4.43 0.41 6.82
N LEU A 56 4.04 -0.63 7.59
CA LEU A 56 2.70 -1.21 7.58
C LEU A 56 1.69 -0.41 8.41
N LYS A 57 2.10 0.62 9.15
CA LYS A 57 1.17 1.63 9.66
C LYS A 57 0.77 2.54 8.51
N TRP A 58 -0.19 2.08 7.71
CA TRP A 58 -0.76 2.88 6.64
C TRP A 58 -1.24 4.23 7.18
N CYS A 59 -1.17 5.29 6.35
CA CYS A 59 -1.37 6.69 6.74
C CYS A 59 -0.29 7.29 7.66
N SER A 60 0.79 6.56 7.99
CA SER A 60 1.95 7.15 8.67
C SER A 60 2.73 8.11 7.77
N CYS A 61 3.01 9.31 8.29
CA CYS A 61 3.93 10.26 7.68
C CYS A 61 5.41 9.87 7.86
N GLU A 62 5.70 8.83 8.65
CA GLU A 62 7.08 8.43 8.94
C GLU A 62 7.81 7.95 7.66
N PRO A 63 8.99 8.51 7.36
CA PRO A 63 9.75 8.09 6.19
C PRO A 63 10.40 6.73 6.47
N THR A 64 10.04 5.75 5.64
CA THR A 64 10.57 4.38 5.72
C THR A 64 11.41 4.04 4.49
N PRO A 65 12.35 3.09 4.59
CA PRO A 65 13.31 2.76 3.53
C PRO A 65 12.74 1.78 2.49
N PHE A 66 11.43 1.55 2.49
CA PHE A 66 10.75 0.58 1.63
C PHE A 66 9.86 1.25 0.58
N VAL A 67 9.61 0.53 -0.50
CA VAL A 67 8.61 0.83 -1.51
C VAL A 67 7.72 -0.40 -1.67
N SER A 68 6.42 -0.24 -1.43
CA SER A 68 5.41 -1.30 -1.59
C SER A 68 5.12 -1.64 -3.04
N LEU A 69 5.04 -2.92 -3.31
CA LEU A 69 4.58 -3.54 -4.55
C LEU A 69 3.51 -4.58 -4.22
N PHE A 70 2.61 -4.87 -5.15
CA PHE A 70 1.59 -5.90 -5.02
C PHE A 70 1.82 -7.01 -6.03
N ALA A 71 1.61 -8.26 -5.64
CA ALA A 71 1.62 -9.38 -6.58
C ALA A 71 0.29 -9.51 -7.32
N SER A 72 -0.83 -9.12 -6.71
CA SER A 72 -2.14 -9.09 -7.37
C SER A 72 -2.35 -7.76 -8.09
N LYS A 73 -2.60 -7.86 -9.40
CA LYS A 73 -3.00 -6.71 -10.22
C LYS A 73 -4.34 -6.15 -9.73
N ASP A 74 -5.28 -7.02 -9.39
CA ASP A 74 -6.63 -6.61 -8.96
C ASP A 74 -6.61 -5.89 -7.62
N HIS A 75 -5.73 -6.31 -6.70
CA HIS A 75 -5.52 -5.60 -5.45
C HIS A 75 -4.93 -4.20 -5.70
N ALA A 76 -3.91 -4.10 -6.56
CA ALA A 76 -3.34 -2.81 -6.94
C ALA A 76 -4.37 -1.89 -7.63
N ILE A 77 -5.25 -2.44 -8.47
CA ILE A 77 -6.36 -1.68 -9.10
C ILE A 77 -7.37 -1.23 -8.05
N THR A 78 -7.74 -2.09 -7.09
CA THR A 78 -8.66 -1.73 -6.00
C THR A 78 -8.10 -0.60 -5.16
N TRP A 79 -6.81 -0.67 -4.81
CA TRP A 79 -6.11 0.42 -4.12
C TRP A 79 -6.09 1.71 -4.95
N ALA A 80 -5.83 1.61 -6.25
CA ALA A 80 -5.86 2.74 -7.16
C ALA A 80 -7.26 3.40 -7.22
N ARG A 81 -8.34 2.61 -7.23
CA ARG A 81 -9.72 3.10 -7.19
C ARG A 81 -10.04 3.82 -5.89
N GLN A 82 -9.57 3.32 -4.75
CA GLN A 82 -9.70 4.01 -3.47
C GLN A 82 -9.01 5.38 -3.49
N LEU A 83 -7.80 5.47 -4.05
CA LEU A 83 -7.12 6.76 -4.22
C LEU A 83 -7.90 7.72 -5.13
N LEU A 84 -8.47 7.23 -6.23
CA LEU A 84 -9.34 8.05 -7.08
C LEU A 84 -10.56 8.56 -6.30
N GLY A 85 -11.20 7.71 -5.49
CA GLY A 85 -12.31 8.08 -4.60
C GLY A 85 -11.93 9.12 -3.55
N HIS A 86 -10.66 9.17 -3.14
CA HIS A 86 -10.11 10.21 -2.25
C HIS A 86 -9.72 11.50 -2.97
N GLY A 87 -9.99 11.62 -4.28
CA GLY A 87 -9.79 12.86 -5.05
C GLY A 87 -8.44 12.98 -5.75
N TYR A 88 -7.59 11.95 -5.71
CA TYR A 88 -6.39 11.91 -6.56
C TYR A 88 -6.82 11.75 -8.02
N ARG A 89 -6.22 12.54 -8.94
CA ARG A 89 -6.61 12.53 -10.37
C ARG A 89 -5.57 11.90 -11.28
N ASP A 90 -4.37 11.67 -10.77
CA ASP A 90 -3.19 11.23 -11.51
C ASP A 90 -2.72 9.85 -11.06
N VAL A 91 -3.67 8.92 -10.89
CA VAL A 91 -3.38 7.56 -10.43
C VAL A 91 -2.91 6.70 -11.61
N VAL A 92 -1.74 6.09 -11.45
CA VAL A 92 -1.05 5.31 -12.48
C VAL A 92 -0.67 3.96 -11.92
N LEU A 93 -1.01 2.91 -12.66
CA LEU A 93 -0.55 1.55 -12.37
C LEU A 93 0.70 1.23 -13.19
N LEU A 94 1.79 0.87 -12.52
CA LEU A 94 3.01 0.37 -13.13
C LEU A 94 3.12 -1.14 -12.97
N GLU A 95 3.62 -1.77 -14.02
CA GLU A 95 4.01 -3.17 -14.02
C GLU A 95 5.53 -3.30 -13.95
N ILE A 96 6.00 -4.10 -13.00
CA ILE A 96 7.40 -4.24 -12.63
C ILE A 96 7.85 -5.69 -12.81
N ASP A 97 8.95 -5.88 -13.53
CA ASP A 97 9.68 -7.14 -13.64
C ASP A 97 10.45 -7.38 -12.34
N ALA A 98 9.98 -8.35 -11.58
CA ALA A 98 10.53 -8.67 -10.27
C ALA A 98 11.91 -9.33 -10.36
N GLY A 99 12.23 -10.00 -11.47
CA GLY A 99 13.56 -10.60 -11.69
C GLY A 99 14.67 -9.54 -11.80
N ARG A 100 14.30 -8.28 -12.01
CA ARG A 100 15.21 -7.12 -12.01
C ARG A 100 15.22 -6.38 -10.68
N LEU A 101 14.55 -6.91 -9.66
CA LEU A 101 14.52 -6.38 -8.31
C LEU A 101 15.27 -7.34 -7.37
N SER A 102 16.18 -6.80 -6.60
CA SER A 102 16.70 -7.45 -5.40
C SER A 102 17.27 -6.37 -4.49
N PRO A 103 17.07 -6.48 -3.16
CA PRO A 103 16.31 -7.53 -2.48
C PRO A 103 14.80 -7.25 -2.43
N LEU A 104 14.02 -8.33 -2.35
CA LEU A 104 12.56 -8.33 -2.18
C LEU A 104 12.19 -9.03 -0.87
N PHE A 105 11.15 -8.52 -0.20
CA PHE A 105 10.64 -9.09 1.05
C PHE A 105 9.13 -9.30 0.95
N CYS A 106 8.67 -10.54 1.17
CA CYS A 106 7.25 -10.87 1.17
C CYS A 106 6.64 -10.50 2.54
N VAL A 107 5.69 -9.55 2.56
CA VAL A 107 5.12 -9.07 3.83
C VAL A 107 4.40 -10.19 4.57
N ARG A 108 3.71 -11.09 3.86
CA ARG A 108 3.08 -12.28 4.45
C ARG A 108 4.07 -13.13 5.24
N ASP A 109 5.23 -13.46 4.66
CA ASP A 109 6.28 -14.24 5.35
C ASP A 109 6.80 -13.48 6.57
N LEU A 110 7.04 -12.18 6.42
CA LEU A 110 7.52 -11.34 7.51
C LEU A 110 6.58 -11.35 8.72
N VAL A 111 5.27 -11.22 8.47
CA VAL A 111 4.26 -11.18 9.52
C VAL A 111 4.02 -12.57 10.11
N GLN A 112 3.82 -13.60 9.28
CA GLN A 112 3.41 -14.93 9.74
C GLN A 112 4.56 -15.76 10.32
N HIS A 113 5.78 -15.59 9.82
CA HIS A 113 6.91 -16.47 10.14
C HIS A 113 8.12 -15.75 10.73
N ARG A 114 8.24 -14.43 10.53
CA ARG A 114 9.41 -13.66 10.99
C ARG A 114 9.10 -12.70 12.14
N GLY A 115 7.88 -12.73 12.66
CA GLY A 115 7.50 -11.99 13.87
C GLY A 115 7.46 -10.47 13.70
N VAL A 116 7.13 -9.99 12.49
CA VAL A 116 6.71 -8.61 12.26
C VAL A 116 5.26 -8.46 12.70
N ARG A 117 4.94 -7.39 13.43
CA ARG A 117 3.59 -7.11 13.93
C ARG A 117 2.88 -6.05 13.10
N THR A 118 1.61 -6.24 12.82
CA THR A 118 0.77 -5.24 12.14
C THR A 118 -0.66 -5.29 12.66
N THR A 119 -1.36 -4.16 12.59
CA THR A 119 -2.80 -4.06 12.83
C THR A 119 -3.60 -4.09 11.54
N LEU A 120 -2.94 -4.16 10.38
CA LEU A 120 -3.61 -4.29 9.10
C LEU A 120 -4.30 -5.66 8.99
N PRO A 121 -5.52 -5.72 8.45
CA PRO A 121 -6.13 -6.97 8.00
C PRO A 121 -5.25 -7.72 6.99
N GLY A 122 -5.25 -9.06 7.05
CA GLY A 122 -4.45 -9.95 6.19
C GLY A 122 -4.55 -9.63 4.70
N TYR A 123 -5.78 -9.49 4.21
CA TYR A 123 -6.06 -9.23 2.80
C TYR A 123 -5.42 -7.94 2.24
N LEU A 124 -4.99 -7.00 3.09
CA LEU A 124 -4.33 -5.76 2.67
C LEU A 124 -2.81 -5.91 2.45
N TYR A 125 -2.18 -6.94 3.00
CA TYR A 125 -0.72 -7.11 2.92
C TYR A 125 -0.27 -8.49 2.43
N GLU A 126 -1.18 -9.45 2.29
CA GLU A 126 -0.86 -10.85 1.97
C GLU A 126 -0.11 -11.03 0.65
N ASP A 127 -0.35 -10.16 -0.31
CA ASP A 127 0.33 -10.12 -1.61
C ASP A 127 1.29 -8.92 -1.74
N GLU A 128 1.55 -8.20 -0.63
CA GLU A 128 2.46 -7.07 -0.61
C GLU A 128 3.93 -7.55 -0.55
N TYR A 129 4.76 -6.91 -1.35
CA TYR A 129 6.20 -7.08 -1.40
C TYR A 129 6.88 -5.74 -1.17
N LEU A 130 7.95 -5.75 -0.39
CA LEU A 130 8.76 -4.56 -0.12
C LEU A 130 10.05 -4.60 -0.92
N VAL A 131 10.35 -3.51 -1.61
CA VAL A 131 11.67 -3.24 -2.20
C VAL A 131 12.40 -2.24 -1.34
N LEU A 132 13.67 -2.50 -1.07
CA LEU A 132 14.47 -1.52 -0.35
C LEU A 132 14.94 -0.39 -1.26
N ARG A 133 14.86 0.84 -0.74
CA ARG A 133 15.45 2.08 -1.26
C ARG A 133 14.90 2.57 -2.60
N LYS A 134 14.85 1.74 -3.65
CA LYS A 134 14.33 2.15 -4.96
C LYS A 134 13.95 0.99 -5.88
N ILE A 135 12.96 1.22 -6.72
CA ILE A 135 12.66 0.45 -7.91
C ILE A 135 13.49 1.03 -9.07
N PRO A 136 14.39 0.25 -9.70
CA PRO A 136 15.11 0.69 -10.90
C PRO A 136 14.16 0.94 -12.07
N LYS A 137 14.35 2.04 -12.81
CA LYS A 137 13.50 2.37 -13.99
C LYS A 137 13.49 1.24 -15.03
N LYS A 138 14.61 0.56 -15.21
CA LYS A 138 14.75 -0.58 -16.13
C LYS A 138 13.89 -1.80 -15.76
N SER A 139 13.36 -1.83 -14.54
CA SER A 139 12.49 -2.91 -14.08
C SER A 139 11.03 -2.65 -14.42
N VAL A 140 10.67 -1.44 -14.87
CA VAL A 140 9.31 -1.15 -15.35
C VAL A 140 9.19 -1.72 -16.78
N VAL A 141 8.28 -2.67 -16.99
CA VAL A 141 8.19 -3.46 -18.24
C VAL A 141 6.97 -3.13 -19.11
N GLY A 142 5.97 -2.45 -18.56
CA GLY A 142 4.80 -1.97 -19.30
C GLY A 142 4.76 -0.44 -19.42
N GLY A 143 3.97 0.06 -20.38
CA GLY A 143 3.53 1.45 -20.36
C GLY A 143 2.70 1.71 -19.10
N ALA A 144 2.91 2.86 -18.47
CA ALA A 144 2.11 3.33 -17.35
C ALA A 144 0.63 3.37 -17.77
N GLY A 145 -0.21 2.52 -17.19
CA GLY A 145 -1.66 2.61 -17.36
C GLY A 145 -2.16 3.77 -16.51
N VAL A 146 -2.61 4.85 -17.13
CA VAL A 146 -3.34 5.91 -16.43
C VAL A 146 -4.73 5.37 -16.13
N LEU A 147 -5.08 5.28 -14.85
CA LEU A 147 -6.44 4.95 -14.44
C LEU A 147 -7.18 6.27 -14.31
N GLN A 148 -8.12 6.51 -15.22
CA GLN A 148 -9.05 7.63 -15.12
C GLN A 148 -10.36 7.14 -14.53
N VAL A 149 -11.05 8.02 -13.81
CA VAL A 149 -12.45 7.81 -13.46
C VAL A 149 -13.24 8.07 -14.74
N ASP A 150 -13.35 7.07 -15.60
CA ASP A 150 -14.46 7.06 -16.55
C ASP A 150 -15.72 6.91 -15.70
N THR A 151 -16.54 7.97 -15.74
CA THR A 151 -17.83 8.21 -15.11
C THR A 151 -18.34 7.07 -14.23
N ILE A 152 -18.43 7.36 -12.93
CA ILE A 152 -19.35 6.69 -12.02
C ILE A 152 -20.72 6.73 -12.70
N GLU A 153 -21.15 5.64 -13.32
CA GLU A 153 -22.58 5.41 -13.47
C GLU A 153 -23.10 5.31 -12.04
N GLN A 154 -23.60 6.45 -11.55
CA GLN A 154 -24.44 6.50 -10.38
C GLN A 154 -25.64 5.62 -10.70
N GLY A 155 -25.57 4.35 -10.32
CA GLY A 155 -26.78 3.62 -9.95
C GLY A 155 -27.32 4.33 -8.72
N GLU A 156 -28.13 5.37 -8.96
CA GLU A 156 -29.02 5.96 -7.96
C GLU A 156 -29.79 4.80 -7.31
N PRO A 157 -29.67 4.56 -6.00
CA PRO A 157 -30.67 3.79 -5.30
C PRO A 157 -31.92 4.67 -5.22
N ASP A 158 -33.00 4.22 -5.85
CA ASP A 158 -34.33 4.82 -5.78
C ASP A 158 -34.75 4.96 -4.31
N TYR A 159 -34.49 6.12 -3.70
CA TYR A 159 -35.10 6.50 -2.44
C TYR A 159 -36.39 7.25 -2.79
N GLU A 160 -37.52 6.58 -2.59
CA GLU A 160 -38.82 7.24 -2.69
C GLU A 160 -38.88 8.40 -1.68
N SER A 161 -39.23 9.57 -2.21
CA SER A 161 -39.54 10.77 -1.45
C SER A 161 -40.61 10.51 -0.40
N SER A 162 -40.32 10.83 0.85
CA SER A 162 -41.34 11.28 1.79
C SER A 162 -40.90 12.63 2.38
N GLU A 163 -41.69 13.63 2.05
CA GLU A 163 -41.60 15.02 2.47
C GLU A 163 -41.52 15.16 4.00
N ASN A 164 -40.69 16.07 4.50
CA ASN A 164 -41.04 16.97 5.60
C ASN A 164 -40.05 18.13 5.73
N SER A 165 -40.55 19.29 5.30
CA SER A 165 -40.54 20.61 5.94
C SER A 165 -39.52 20.96 7.04
N ASP A 166 -38.89 22.13 6.81
CA ASP A 166 -38.56 23.21 7.76
C ASP A 166 -37.12 23.34 8.32
N GLY A 167 -36.45 24.44 7.93
CA GLY A 167 -35.77 25.31 8.90
C GLY A 167 -34.23 25.44 8.90
N GLU A 168 -33.76 26.53 8.31
CA GLU A 168 -32.86 27.52 8.95
C GLU A 168 -31.34 27.26 9.20
N TRP A 169 -30.53 27.90 8.33
CA TRP A 169 -29.19 28.53 8.45
C TRP A 169 -28.12 28.10 9.49
N ALA A 170 -26.98 27.68 8.93
CA ALA A 170 -25.59 28.10 9.23
C ALA A 170 -25.07 28.16 10.68
N ARG A 171 -24.13 27.24 11.00
CA ARG A 171 -22.74 27.50 11.45
C ARG A 171 -22.10 26.20 11.93
N GLY A 172 -21.07 25.71 11.22
CA GLY A 172 -20.14 24.73 11.79
C GLY A 172 -19.33 25.39 12.92
N PRO A 173 -18.90 24.62 13.93
CA PRO A 173 -17.60 23.98 13.76
C PRO A 173 -17.44 22.61 14.44
N HIS A 174 -16.27 22.03 14.17
CA HIS A 174 -15.54 21.05 14.99
C HIS A 174 -15.93 19.57 14.88
N THR A 175 -15.01 18.85 14.22
CA THR A 175 -14.45 17.54 14.56
C THR A 175 -15.17 16.72 15.62
N ASP A 176 -15.56 15.50 15.25
CA ASP A 176 -15.27 14.28 16.02
C ASP A 176 -15.35 13.06 15.09
N PHE A 177 -14.22 12.40 14.88
CA PHE A 177 -14.17 11.04 14.35
C PHE A 177 -14.17 10.10 15.56
N SER A 178 -15.37 9.82 16.08
CA SER A 178 -15.58 8.73 17.02
C SER A 178 -16.64 7.78 16.45
N GLY A 179 -16.29 6.49 16.48
CA GLY A 179 -17.24 5.37 16.48
C GLY A 179 -17.97 5.08 15.17
N THR A 180 -17.62 3.96 14.53
CA THR A 180 -18.63 2.92 14.34
C THR A 180 -17.97 1.56 14.17
N GLU A 181 -18.24 0.71 15.16
CA GLU A 181 -18.20 -0.74 15.06
C GLU A 181 -18.97 -1.21 13.82
N LEU A 182 -18.39 -2.14 13.08
CA LEU A 182 -19.16 -3.10 12.31
C LEU A 182 -18.73 -4.48 12.77
N GLY A 183 -19.50 -5.02 13.70
CA GLY A 183 -19.53 -6.44 13.99
C GLY A 183 -19.98 -7.18 12.74
N ILE A 184 -19.11 -8.05 12.22
CA ILE A 184 -19.49 -9.09 11.28
C ILE A 184 -19.57 -10.37 12.10
N GLN A 185 -20.79 -10.75 12.43
CA GLN A 185 -21.10 -12.05 13.01
C GLN A 185 -21.13 -13.07 11.87
N ILE A 186 -20.24 -14.07 11.94
CA ILE A 186 -20.31 -15.27 11.11
C ILE A 186 -20.65 -16.42 12.06
N LEU A 187 -21.67 -17.19 11.63
CA LEU A 187 -22.39 -18.31 12.27
C LEU A 187 -23.59 -17.91 13.13
#